data_AF-A0A430RMQ2-F1
#
_entry.id   AF-A0A430RMQ2-F1
#
_cell.length_a   1.000
_cell.length_b   1.000
_cell.length_c   1.000
_cell.angle_alpha   90.00
_cell.angle_beta   90.00
_cell.angle_gamma   90.00
#
_symmetry.space_group_name_H-M   'P 1'
#
loop_
_entity.id
_entity.type
_entity.pdbx_description
1 polymer ?
#
loop_
_entity_poly.entity_id
_entity_poly.type
_entity_poly.pdbx_seq_one_letter_code
_entity_poly.pdbx_strand_id
1 'polypeptide(L)' 'MAMPTRNLGLDLMRATEAAALASARHVGRGDKEAGDRAAVEAMRLLLNTLDFRGRVV' A
#
# COMPACT_ATOMS: atom_id res chain seq x y z
N MET A 1 26.31 -7.55 15.40
CA MET A 1 24.93 -8.00 15.15
C MET A 1 24.51 -7.39 13.83
N ALA A 2 24.28 -8.20 12.79
CA ALA A 2 23.80 -7.67 11.51
C ALA A 2 22.38 -7.14 11.71
N MET A 3 22.16 -5.85 11.49
CA MET A 3 20.83 -5.25 11.49
C MET A 3 19.99 -5.91 10.39
N PRO A 4 18.71 -6.25 10.64
CA PRO A 4 17.86 -6.79 9.59
C PRO A 4 17.80 -5.81 8.43
N THR A 5 18.31 -6.21 7.26
CA THR A 5 18.21 -5.43 6.04
C THR A 5 16.75 -5.32 5.63
N ARG A 6 16.29 -4.11 5.31
CA ARG A 6 14.97 -3.92 4.68
C ARG A 6 14.90 -4.75 3.40
N ASN A 7 13.94 -5.67 3.35
CA ASN A 7 13.69 -6.50 2.19
C ASN A 7 12.59 -5.82 1.37
N LEU A 8 12.93 -5.35 0.16
CA LEU A 8 11.99 -4.65 -0.71
C LEU A 8 10.73 -5.48 -0.99
N GLY A 9 10.84 -6.81 -1.14
CA GLY A 9 9.68 -7.67 -1.35
C GLY A 9 8.71 -7.67 -0.16
N LEU A 10 9.23 -7.75 1.07
CA LEU A 10 8.40 -7.65 2.28
C LEU A 10 7.82 -6.25 2.46
N ASP A 11 8.56 -5.22 2.08
CA ASP A 11 8.09 -3.83 2.13
C ASP A 11 6.98 -3.57 1.10
N LEU A 12 7.05 -4.16 -0.09
CA LEU A 12 5.96 -4.12 -1.09
C LEU A 12 4.73 -4.90 -0.64
N MET A 13 4.91 -6.06 0.02
CA MET A 13 3.80 -6.82 0.60
C MET A 13 2.99 -5.94 1.57
N ARG A 14 3.65 -5.17 2.43
CA ARG A 14 2.98 -4.23 3.37
C ARG A 14 2.16 -3.16 2.65
N ALA A 15 2.58 -2.68 1.48
CA ALA A 15 1.79 -1.74 0.70
C ALA A 15 0.45 -2.36 0.23
N THR A 16 0.46 -3.64 -0.13
CA THR A 16 -0.77 -4.36 -0.51
C THR A 16 -1.70 -4.61 0.69
N GLU A 17 -1.15 -4.92 1.86
CA GLU A 17 -1.92 -5.05 3.11
C GLU A 17 -2.60 -3.73 3.48
N ALA A 18 -1.87 -2.61 3.40
CA ALA A 18 -2.42 -1.29 3.66
C ALA A 18 -3.57 -0.94 2.71
N ALA A 19 -3.42 -1.26 1.42
CA ALA A 19 -4.46 -1.05 0.40
C ALA A 19 -5.73 -1.85 0.71
N ALA A 20 -5.56 -3.13 1.05
CA ALA A 20 -6.66 -4.02 1.38
C ALA A 20 -7.41 -3.54 2.64
N LEU A 21 -6.68 -3.17 3.70
CA LEU A 21 -7.29 -2.68 4.94
C LEU A 21 -8.01 -1.34 4.75
N ALA A 22 -7.45 -0.43 3.95
CA ALA A 22 -8.08 0.86 3.66
C ALA A 22 -9.39 0.70 2.87
N SER A 23 -9.37 -0.11 1.81
CA SER A 23 -10.55 -0.39 0.98
C SER A 23 -11.59 -1.26 1.67
N ALA A 24 -11.19 -2.16 2.57
CA ALA A 24 -12.10 -3.06 3.30
C ALA A 24 -13.20 -2.30 4.05
N ARG A 25 -12.91 -1.08 4.52
CA ARG A 25 -13.90 -0.23 5.16
C ARG A 25 -15.08 0.08 4.25
N HIS A 26 -14.89 0.12 2.93
CA HIS A 26 -15.90 0.51 1.94
C HIS A 26 -16.70 -0.67 1.34
N VAL A 27 -16.42 -1.90 1.75
CA VAL A 27 -17.13 -3.10 1.27
C VAL A 27 -18.62 -2.99 1.57
N GLY A 28 -19.45 -3.30 0.58
CA GLY A 28 -20.91 -3.30 0.70
C GLY A 28 -21.58 -1.92 0.72
N ARG A 29 -20.83 -0.82 0.56
CA ARG A 29 -21.40 0.54 0.60
C ARG A 29 -21.95 1.07 -0.73
N GLY A 30 -21.76 0.34 -1.82
CA GLY A 30 -22.15 0.79 -3.17
C GLY A 30 -21.32 1.97 -3.71
N ASP A 31 -20.32 2.45 -2.95
CA ASP A 31 -19.44 3.56 -3.31
C ASP A 31 -18.06 3.02 -3.72
N LYS A 32 -17.97 2.57 -4.98
CA LYS A 32 -16.73 2.03 -5.57
C LYS A 32 -15.59 3.06 -5.49
N GLU A 33 -15.88 4.31 -5.86
CA GLU A 33 -14.86 5.33 -6.04
C GLU A 33 -14.21 5.72 -4.70
N ALA A 34 -14.97 5.74 -3.60
CA ALA A 34 -14.37 5.95 -2.28
C ALA A 34 -13.47 4.79 -1.85
N GLY A 35 -13.87 3.54 -2.13
CA GLY A 35 -13.05 2.37 -1.83
C GLY A 35 -11.74 2.33 -2.64
N ASP A 36 -11.82 2.67 -3.93
CA ASP A 36 -10.66 2.73 -4.82
C ASP A 36 -9.68 3.84 -4.41
N ARG A 37 -10.19 5.05 -4.15
CA ARG A 37 -9.38 6.15 -3.61
C ARG A 37 -8.69 5.78 -2.31
N ALA A 38 -9.39 5.12 -1.38
CA ALA A 38 -8.80 4.69 -0.12
C ALA A 38 -7.63 3.70 -0.32
N ALA A 39 -7.76 2.76 -1.26
CA ALA A 39 -6.68 1.82 -1.60
C ALA A 39 -5.47 2.55 -2.23
N VAL A 40 -5.71 3.41 -3.22
CA VAL A 40 -4.67 4.12 -3.96
C VAL A 40 -3.87 5.04 -3.05
N GLU A 41 -4.53 5.80 -2.18
CA GLU A 41 -3.85 6.69 -1.23
C GLU A 41 -3.01 5.90 -0.22
N ALA A 42 -3.52 4.78 0.31
CA ALA A 42 -2.77 3.92 1.21
C ALA A 42 -1.50 3.34 0.54
N MET A 43 -1.62 2.84 -0.70
CA MET A 43 -0.47 2.37 -1.46
C MET A 43 0.54 3.48 -1.72
N ARG A 44 0.08 4.66 -2.15
CA ARG A 44 0.95 5.81 -2.44
C ARG A 44 1.72 6.27 -1.21
N LEU A 45 1.06 6.35 -0.05
CA LEU A 45 1.71 6.70 1.21
C LEU A 45 2.79 5.69 1.58
N LEU A 46 2.51 4.38 1.53
CA LEU A 46 3.48 3.36 1.89
C LEU A 46 4.66 3.31 0.90
N LEU A 47 4.38 3.31 -0.41
CA LEU A 47 5.42 3.30 -1.44
C LEU A 47 6.38 4.50 -1.29
N ASN A 48 5.87 5.68 -0.96
CA ASN A 48 6.71 6.87 -0.74
C ASN A 48 7.64 6.77 0.49
N THR A 49 7.46 5.78 1.38
CA THR A 49 8.36 5.54 2.52
C THR A 49 9.47 4.53 2.23
N LEU A 50 9.39 3.83 1.09
CA LEU A 50 10.33 2.78 0.73
C LEU A 50 11.57 3.37 0.06
N ASP A 51 12.74 2.80 0.36
CA ASP A 51 14.00 3.17 -0.27
C ASP A 51 14.15 2.46 -1.63
N PHE A 52 13.50 3.01 -2.66
CA PHE A 52 13.61 2.54 -4.04
C PHE A 52 13.33 3.66 -5.05
N ARG A 53 13.73 3.44 -6.31
CA ARG A 53 13.45 4.35 -7.42
C ARG A 53 12.48 3.70 -8.41
N GLY A 54 11.20 3.79 -8.12
CA GLY A 54 10.12 3.26 -8.97
C GLY A 54 9.56 4.26 -9.98
N ARG A 55 8.97 3.73 -11.06
CA ARG A 55 8.10 4.46 -12.00
C ARG A 55 6.82 3.65 -12.19
N VAL A 56 5.67 4.29 -12.00
CA VAL A 56 4.36 3.71 -12.38
C VAL A 56 4.26 3.77 -13.90
N VAL A 57 3.90 2.66 -14.55
CA VAL A 57 3.77 2.52 -16.02
C VAL A 57 2.33 2.21 -16.42
#